data_AF-A0A662L8V9-F1
#
_entry.id   AF-A0A662L8V9-F1
#
_cell.length_a   1.000
_cell.length_b   1.000
_cell.length_c   1.000
_cell.angle_alpha   90.00
_cell.angle_beta   90.00
_cell.angle_gamma   90.00
#
_symmetry.space_group_name_H-M   'P 1'
#
loop_
_entity.id
_entity.type
_entity.pdbx_description
1 polymer ?
#
loop_
_entity_poly.entity_id
_entity_poly.type
_entity_poly.pdbx_seq_one_letter_code
_entity_poly.pdbx_strand_id
1 'polypeptide(L)' 'MVASIILCWILLIVATLYLKKSFDAIAKHTKVGLFSTTGLLYLIGVFIAAFGLGGIIMFIASILEIVSFFSLPVELPKEA' A
#
# COMPACT_ATOMS: atom_id res chain seq x y z
N MET A 1 -26.29 -10.08 -2.09
CA MET A 1 -25.23 -10.10 -1.07
C MET A 1 -23.89 -10.53 -1.66
N VAL A 2 -23.76 -11.73 -2.24
CA VAL A 2 -22.48 -12.23 -2.81
C VAL A 2 -21.92 -11.35 -3.95
N ALA A 3 -22.76 -10.93 -4.91
CA ALA A 3 -22.33 -10.08 -6.01
C ALA A 3 -21.74 -8.73 -5.54
N SER A 4 -22.32 -8.13 -4.49
CA SER A 4 -21.82 -6.88 -3.90
C SER A 4 -20.44 -7.06 -3.26
N ILE A 5 -20.18 -8.21 -2.62
CA ILE A 5 -18.89 -8.54 -2.01
C ILE A 5 -17.80 -8.66 -3.10
N ILE A 6 -18.11 -9.36 -4.19
CA ILE A 6 -17.19 -9.53 -5.32
C ILE A 6 -16.90 -8.17 -5.96
N LEU A 7 -17.92 -7.33 -6.17
CA LEU A 7 -17.75 -5.98 -6.71
C LEU A 7 -16.85 -5.12 -5.80
N CYS A 8 -17.10 -5.12 -4.49
CA CYS A 8 -16.24 -4.43 -3.53
C CYS A 8 -14.80 -4.92 -3.59
N TRP A 9 -14.58 -6.24 -3.72
CA TRP A 9 -13.24 -6.80 -3.79
C TRP A 9 -12.48 -6.35 -5.05
N ILE A 10 -13.15 -6.33 -6.21
CA ILE A 10 -12.55 -5.81 -7.45
C ILE A 10 -12.19 -4.33 -7.31
N LEU A 11 -13.08 -3.53 -6.73
CA LEU A 11 -12.82 -2.11 -6.45
C LEU A 11 -11.64 -1.92 -5.51
N LEU A 12 -11.50 -2.77 -4.48
CA LEU A 12 -10.35 -2.77 -3.59
C LEU A 12 -9.04 -3.08 -4.33
N ILE A 13 -9.04 -4.08 -5.22
CA ILE A 13 -7.85 -4.37 -6.04
C ILE A 13 -7.43 -3.14 -6.85
N VAL A 14 -8.38 -2.49 -7.53
CA VAL A 14 -8.11 -1.27 -8.30
C VAL A 14 -7.59 -0.14 -7.39
N ALA A 15 -8.25 0.11 -6.27
CA ALA A 15 -7.82 1.13 -5.31
C ALA A 15 -6.38 0.88 -4.82
N THR A 16 -6.03 -0.37 -4.56
CA THR A 16 -4.70 -0.76 -4.06
C THR A 16 -3.62 -0.63 -5.14
N LEU A 17 -3.96 -0.84 -6.42
CA LEU A 17 -3.05 -0.56 -7.53
C LEU A 17 -2.70 0.93 -7.61
N TYR A 18 -3.69 1.82 -7.46
CA TYR A 18 -3.45 3.26 -7.40
C TYR A 18 -2.67 3.65 -6.14
N LEU A 19 -2.97 3.03 -4.99
CA LEU A 19 -2.22 3.24 -3.76
C LEU A 19 -0.73 2.89 -3.93
N LYS A 20 -0.43 1.72 -4.49
CA LYS A 20 0.94 1.30 -4.79
C LYS A 20 1.64 2.28 -5.73
N LYS A 21 0.96 2.75 -6.77
CA LYS A 21 1.50 3.75 -7.70
C LYS A 21 1.83 5.08 -7.00
N SER A 22 0.96 5.53 -6.10
CA SER A 22 1.20 6.73 -5.29
C SER A 22 2.37 6.55 -4.34
N PHE A 23 2.47 5.42 -3.67
CA PHE A 23 3.57 5.13 -2.76
C PHE A 23 4.91 4.96 -3.48
N ASP A 24 4.92 4.39 -4.68
CA ASP A 24 6.12 4.35 -5.52
C ASP A 24 6.57 5.76 -5.93
N ALA A 25 5.62 6.66 -6.23
CA ALA A 25 5.94 8.06 -6.52
C ALA A 25 6.54 8.77 -5.29
N ILE A 26 5.94 8.58 -4.11
CA ILE A 26 6.50 9.10 -2.84
C ILE A 26 7.90 8.54 -2.61
N ALA A 27 8.10 7.23 -2.76
CA ALA A 27 9.40 6.59 -2.60
C ALA A 27 10.46 7.19 -3.55
N LYS A 28 10.06 7.52 -4.79
CA LYS A 28 10.95 8.15 -5.78
C LYS A 28 11.36 9.57 -5.36
N HIS A 29 10.42 10.41 -4.95
CA HIS A 29 10.71 11.82 -4.60
C HIS A 29 11.35 11.97 -3.21
N THR A 30 11.03 11.08 -2.27
CA THR A 30 11.54 11.14 -0.89
C THR A 30 12.79 10.29 -0.67
N LYS A 31 13.13 9.42 -1.64
CA LYS A 31 14.16 8.37 -1.54
C LYS A 31 13.92 7.35 -0.41
N VAL A 32 12.70 7.28 0.12
CA VAL A 32 12.30 6.31 1.14
C VAL A 32 11.65 5.10 0.47
N GLY A 33 12.43 4.04 0.22
CA GLY A 33 11.95 2.81 -0.42
C GLY A 33 10.85 2.06 0.35
N LEU A 34 10.72 2.34 1.65
CA LEU A 34 9.75 1.73 2.56
C LEU A 34 8.28 1.97 2.13
N PHE A 35 8.00 3.11 1.47
CA PHE A 35 6.69 3.37 0.87
C PHE A 35 6.35 2.35 -0.23
N SER A 36 7.31 2.03 -1.10
CA SER A 36 7.10 1.05 -2.19
C SER A 36 6.82 -0.34 -1.62
N THR A 37 7.56 -0.75 -0.59
CA THR A 37 7.33 -2.04 0.11
C THR A 37 5.95 -2.08 0.77
N THR A 38 5.53 -0.99 1.42
CA THR A 38 4.21 -0.86 2.04
C THR A 38 3.09 -1.04 1.00
N GLY A 39 3.20 -0.37 -0.15
CA GLY A 39 2.21 -0.46 -1.23
C GLY A 39 2.11 -1.86 -1.83
N LEU A 40 3.24 -2.57 -1.96
CA LEU A 40 3.26 -3.97 -2.38
C LEU A 40 2.57 -4.89 -1.36
N LEU A 41 2.79 -4.67 -0.06
CA LEU A 41 2.17 -5.48 0.98
C LEU A 41 0.64 -5.32 1.01
N TYR A 42 0.13 -4.10 0.81
CA TYR A 42 -1.30 -3.88 0.64
C TYR A 42 -1.86 -4.62 -0.58
N LEU A 43 -1.16 -4.60 -1.72
CA LEU A 43 -1.56 -5.32 -2.93
C LEU A 43 -1.69 -6.82 -2.67
N ILE A 44 -0.63 -7.42 -2.10
CA ILE A 44 -0.61 -8.84 -1.74
C ILE A 44 -1.72 -9.15 -0.73
N GLY A 45 -1.91 -8.28 0.27
CA GLY A 45 -2.95 -8.41 1.28
C GLY A 45 -4.35 -8.44 0.69
N VAL A 46 -4.67 -7.58 -0.27
CA VAL A 46 -5.99 -7.57 -0.93
C VAL A 46 -6.22 -8.81 -1.80
N PHE A 47 -5.20 -9.32 -2.49
CA PHE A 47 -5.33 -10.59 -3.22
C PHE A 47 -5.58 -11.77 -2.27
N ILE A 48 -4.87 -11.83 -1.14
CA ILE A 48 -5.00 -12.90 -0.14
C ILE A 48 -6.28 -12.72 0.70
N ALA A 49 -6.88 -11.53 0.74
CA ALA A 49 -8.12 -11.25 1.49
C ALA A 49 -9.30 -12.12 1.06
N ALA A 50 -9.36 -12.54 -0.21
CA ALA A 50 -10.37 -13.50 -0.69
C ALA A 50 -10.32 -14.86 0.04
N PHE A 51 -9.17 -15.21 0.63
CA PHE A 51 -8.96 -16.45 1.38
C PHE A 51 -9.04 -16.24 2.90
N GLY A 52 -9.43 -15.05 3.36
CA GLY A 52 -9.61 -14.73 4.79
C GLY A 52 -8.32 -14.36 5.54
N LEU A 53 -7.14 -14.56 4.95
CA LEU A 53 -5.84 -14.24 5.58
C LEU A 53 -5.32 -12.84 5.25
N GLY A 54 -5.90 -12.16 4.26
CA GLY A 54 -5.43 -10.85 3.81
C GLY A 54 -5.50 -9.76 4.88
N GLY A 55 -6.38 -9.89 5.87
CA GLY A 55 -6.51 -8.92 6.97
C GLY A 55 -5.21 -8.76 7.77
N ILE A 56 -4.51 -9.84 8.07
CA ILE A 56 -3.25 -9.81 8.82
C ILE A 56 -2.16 -9.11 7.99
N ILE A 57 -2.09 -9.40 6.70
CA ILE A 57 -1.11 -8.80 5.79
C ILE A 57 -1.36 -7.29 5.64
N MET A 58 -2.62 -6.89 5.49
CA MET A 58 -3.00 -5.47 5.44
C MET A 58 -2.69 -4.77 6.77
N PHE A 59 -2.87 -5.43 7.91
CA PHE A 59 -2.49 -4.87 9.20
C PHE A 59 -0.98 -4.62 9.31
N ILE A 60 -0.15 -5.57 8.88
CA ILE A 60 1.30 -5.40 8.80
C ILE A 60 1.66 -4.25 7.83
N ALA A 61 0.95 -4.15 6.70
CA ALA A 61 1.10 -3.05 5.76
C ALA A 61 0.80 -1.69 6.42
N SER A 62 -0.26 -1.57 7.22
CA SER A 62 -0.59 -0.33 7.94
C SER A 62 0.49 0.07 8.95
N ILE A 63 1.13 -0.88 9.62
CA ILE A 63 2.26 -0.59 10.51
C ILE A 63 3.45 -0.05 9.69
N LEU A 64 3.77 -0.70 8.57
CA LEU A 64 4.84 -0.25 7.67
C LEU A 64 4.54 1.13 7.06
N GLU A 65 3.28 1.45 6.80
CA GLU A 65 2.86 2.77 6.33
C GLU A 65 3.22 3.85 7.35
N ILE A 66 2.87 3.64 8.62
CA ILE A 66 3.22 4.54 9.72
C ILE A 66 4.74 4.71 9.79
N VAL A 67 5.50 3.61 9.76
CA VAL A 67 6.97 3.65 9.79
C VAL A 67 7.53 4.38 8.57
N SER A 68 6.93 4.23 7.39
CA SER A 68 7.32 4.92 6.16
C SER A 68 7.16 6.43 6.30
N PHE A 69 6.05 6.89 6.88
CA PHE A 69 5.83 8.31 7.16
C PHE A 69 6.85 8.88 8.14
N PHE A 70 7.17 8.16 9.22
CA PHE A 70 8.22 8.59 10.14
C PHE A 70 9.64 8.53 9.55
N SER A 71 9.83 7.76 8.49
CA SER A 71 11.11 7.66 7.76
C SER A 71 11.29 8.78 6.72
N LEU A 72 10.29 9.65 6.53
CA LEU A 72 10.41 10.78 5.62
C LEU A 72 11.48 11.76 6.10
N PRO A 73 12.35 12.25 5.18
CA PRO A 73 13.34 13.25 5.55
C PRO A 73 12.65 14.58 5.84
N VAL A 74 13.20 15.34 6.79
CA VAL A 74 12.70 16.68 7.18
C VAL A 74 12.75 17.66 6.00
N GLU A 75 13.77 17.52 5.15
CA GLU A 75 13.89 18.25 3.89
C GLU A 75 13.83 17.25 2.74
N LEU A 76 12.94 17.50 1.76
CA LEU A 76 12.88 16.67 0.57
C LEU A 76 14.23 16.75 -0.16
N PRO A 77 14.78 15.60 -0.62
CA PRO A 77 16.00 15.61 -1.41
C PRO A 77 15.80 16.52 -2.61
N LYS A 78 16.67 17.53 -2.78
CA LYS A 78 16.68 18.34 -4.01
C LYS A 78 16.85 17.39 -5.19
N GLU A 79 15.90 17.43 -6.13
CA GLU A 79 16.06 16.77 -7.42
C GLU A 79 17.35 17.34 -8.04
N ALA A 80 18.35 16.48 -8.22
CA ALA A 80 19.63 16.83 -8.83
C ALA A 80 19.50 16.87 -10.36
#